data_AF-A0A1Q9E4D8-F1
#
_entry.id   AF-A0A1Q9E4D8-F1
#
_cell.length_a   1.000
_cell.length_b   1.000
_cell.length_c   1.000
_cell.angle_alpha   90.00
_cell.angle_beta   90.00
_cell.angle_gamma   90.00
#
_symmetry.space_group_name_H-M   'P 1'
#
loop_
_entity.id
_entity.type
_entity.pdbx_description
1 polymer ?
#
loop_
_entity_poly.entity_id
_entity_poly.type
_entity_poly.pdbx_seq_one_letter_code
_entity_poly.pdbx_strand_id
1 'polypeptide(L)'
;MSISVEVSLLSGKTATVEAGQDETVETLTQRAQIALGVGRGRLLDSSGVILDNWAETTSSRIQNADSLTLHVNRVQLQSSDSAFAAILGDGSVVTWGAASNGGNCFHVQGQLKNVQQIQASDSAFAAILGDGSVVTWGQNGFGSDSRAVRDQLKNVQQIQASGASFAAILGDKSVVTWGTAASGGDSRAVQDQLTNVQRIQSSYGAFAAILGDGSVVTWGHGMFGGDSSAVQGQLKNVQQVQASAGAFAAILGDGSVVTWGHDKFGGDSRAVQGQLKNVQQIQASRDVFAAILDDKSVVTWGADVRGGDSSSVQRQLQAVQQIQASDSAFAAILGDGSVVTWGTAESGGDSRAVRDQLTNVQQIQASSSAFAAILGDGSVVTWGNAQFGGDSSAVQGQLKTVQEIQASGSAFAAILGDGSVVTWGDALNGGDSRAVQAAPAADQGVERPSFLHSRGPQEKNLSTLPISAGANLQPLDGQPGSSLKTQPFLERPRGADQEDSVDDQPPVNFRMVDVAEALDMWAAEMEDAAEGKPGQLLGAILAAKCRDQGIMATKVAMLKYSPEWADELRGIPWPSGIMPVFASWEEDSADRPAILPSNPKKELQWRL
;
A
#
# COMPACT_ATOMS: atom_id res chain seq x y z
N MET A 1 24.95 7.60 -40.89
CA MET A 1 23.96 7.33 -41.96
C MET A 1 22.59 7.25 -41.30
N SER A 2 21.52 7.68 -41.99
CA SER A 2 20.15 7.54 -41.47
C SER A 2 19.52 6.24 -41.96
N ILE A 3 18.69 5.64 -41.12
CA ILE A 3 17.79 4.53 -41.47
C ILE A 3 16.36 5.06 -41.52
N SER A 4 15.58 4.57 -42.47
CA SER A 4 14.15 4.84 -42.61
C SER A 4 13.40 3.57 -42.24
N VAL A 5 12.50 3.65 -41.27
CA VAL A 5 11.69 2.51 -40.81
C VAL A 5 10.22 2.82 -40.93
N GLU A 6 9.42 1.81 -41.27
CA GLU A 6 7.98 1.91 -41.25
C GLU A 6 7.48 1.48 -39.87
N VAL A 7 6.71 2.34 -39.20
CA VAL A 7 6.11 2.04 -37.91
C VAL A 7 4.60 1.95 -38.06
N SER A 8 4.03 0.83 -37.62
CA SER A 8 2.60 0.52 -37.73
C SER A 8 1.94 0.42 -36.35
N LEU A 9 0.69 0.84 -36.25
CA LEU A 9 -0.19 0.52 -35.11
C LEU A 9 -0.99 -0.75 -35.43
N LEU A 10 -1.45 -1.43 -34.39
CA LEU A 10 -2.41 -2.54 -34.52
C LEU A 10 -3.75 -2.11 -35.16
N SER A 11 -4.06 -0.82 -35.16
CA SER A 11 -5.19 -0.24 -35.88
C SER A 11 -5.01 -0.16 -37.40
N GLY A 12 -3.81 -0.47 -37.91
CA GLY A 12 -3.45 -0.37 -39.32
C GLY A 12 -2.92 0.99 -39.77
N LYS A 13 -2.86 2.00 -38.87
CA LYS A 13 -2.23 3.29 -39.17
C LYS A 13 -0.71 3.14 -39.22
N THR A 14 -0.07 3.66 -40.27
CA THR A 14 1.38 3.60 -40.46
C THR A 14 2.00 4.98 -40.58
N ALA A 15 3.28 5.08 -40.23
CA ALA A 15 4.11 6.25 -40.43
C ALA A 15 5.55 5.83 -40.73
N THR A 16 6.20 6.50 -41.67
CA THR A 16 7.64 6.32 -41.93
C THR A 16 8.43 7.30 -41.07
N VAL A 17 9.41 6.79 -40.34
CA VAL A 17 10.24 7.58 -39.42
C VAL A 17 11.71 7.39 -39.77
N GLU A 18 12.46 8.49 -39.80
CA GLU A 18 13.91 8.45 -39.97
C GLU A 18 14.62 8.48 -38.61
N ALA A 19 15.68 7.69 -38.47
CA ALA A 19 16.56 7.69 -37.30
C ALA A 19 18.03 7.65 -37.72
N GLY A 20 18.88 8.31 -36.94
CA GLY A 20 20.33 8.16 -37.05
C GLY A 20 20.77 6.79 -36.50
N GLN A 21 21.84 6.23 -37.08
CA GLN A 21 22.42 4.95 -36.63
C GLN A 21 22.94 4.96 -35.17
N ASP A 22 23.28 6.14 -34.65
CA ASP A 22 23.78 6.33 -33.29
C ASP A 22 22.68 6.87 -32.34
N GLU A 23 21.45 7.03 -32.85
CA GLU A 23 20.31 7.45 -32.01
C GLU A 23 19.76 6.26 -31.22
N THR A 24 19.16 6.56 -30.06
CA THR A 24 18.49 5.56 -29.23
C THR A 24 17.15 5.16 -29.83
N VAL A 25 16.72 3.93 -29.56
CA VAL A 25 15.36 3.47 -29.88
C VAL A 25 14.30 4.38 -29.25
N GLU A 26 14.54 4.95 -28.07
CA GLU A 26 13.65 5.93 -27.44
C GLU A 26 13.37 7.15 -28.33
N THR A 27 14.41 7.71 -28.96
CA THR A 27 14.26 8.87 -29.86
C THR A 27 13.42 8.49 -31.09
N LEU A 28 13.64 7.30 -31.64
CA LEU A 28 12.84 6.74 -32.74
C LEU A 28 11.38 6.54 -32.32
N THR A 29 11.14 5.98 -31.13
CA THR A 29 9.81 5.77 -30.54
C THR A 29 9.07 7.10 -30.38
N GLN A 30 9.72 8.13 -29.84
CA GLN A 30 9.11 9.46 -29.68
C GLN A 30 8.68 10.05 -31.03
N ARG A 31 9.52 9.96 -32.06
CA ARG A 31 9.16 10.42 -33.42
C ARG A 31 7.99 9.64 -33.99
N ALA A 32 7.95 8.31 -33.81
CA ALA A 32 6.84 7.47 -34.24
C ALA A 32 5.53 7.84 -33.54
N GLN A 33 5.55 8.09 -32.23
CA GLN A 33 4.39 8.53 -31.46
C GLN A 33 3.84 9.86 -31.97
N ILE A 34 4.72 10.84 -32.24
CA ILE A 34 4.33 12.14 -32.81
C ILE A 34 3.72 11.97 -34.20
N ALA A 35 4.36 11.19 -35.07
CA ALA A 35 3.89 10.97 -36.44
C ALA A 35 2.53 10.22 -36.48
N LEU A 36 2.33 9.28 -35.56
CA LEU A 36 1.10 8.51 -35.44
C LEU A 36 0.03 9.21 -34.59
N GLY A 37 0.37 10.29 -33.88
CA GLY A 37 -0.54 11.04 -33.01
C GLY A 37 -1.07 10.19 -31.85
N VAL A 38 -0.21 9.37 -31.23
CA VAL A 38 -0.56 8.48 -30.13
C VAL A 38 0.26 8.77 -28.87
N GLY A 39 -0.24 8.30 -27.72
CA GLY A 39 0.46 8.38 -26.43
C GLY A 39 1.71 7.49 -26.36
N ARG A 40 2.32 7.42 -25.16
CA ARG A 40 3.52 6.62 -24.92
C ARG A 40 3.29 5.15 -25.29
N GLY A 41 4.22 4.57 -26.03
CA GLY A 41 4.21 3.19 -26.46
C GLY A 41 5.61 2.60 -26.56
N ARG A 42 5.69 1.33 -26.92
CA ARG A 42 6.94 0.60 -27.11
C ARG A 42 7.02 0.05 -28.52
N LEU A 43 8.21 0.12 -29.12
CA LEU A 43 8.45 -0.46 -30.44
C LEU A 43 8.74 -1.95 -30.33
N LEU A 44 8.13 -2.71 -31.23
CA LEU A 44 8.37 -4.13 -31.42
C LEU A 44 8.94 -4.34 -32.82
N ASP A 45 9.86 -5.29 -32.94
CA ASP A 45 10.31 -5.75 -34.24
C ASP A 45 9.25 -6.60 -34.96
N SER A 46 9.57 -7.02 -36.18
CA SER A 46 8.68 -7.86 -37.01
C SER A 46 8.37 -9.24 -36.43
N SER A 47 9.14 -9.70 -35.44
CA SER A 47 8.90 -10.94 -34.70
C SER A 47 8.06 -10.74 -33.44
N GLY A 48 7.72 -9.49 -33.12
CA GLY A 48 6.97 -9.13 -31.91
C GLY A 48 7.84 -8.99 -30.67
N VAL A 49 9.16 -8.93 -30.81
CA VAL A 49 10.08 -8.72 -29.68
C VAL A 49 10.18 -7.23 -29.38
N ILE A 50 10.03 -6.87 -28.10
CA ILE A 50 10.13 -5.48 -27.63
C ILE A 50 11.58 -5.02 -27.78
N LEU A 51 11.75 -3.86 -28.41
CA LEU A 51 13.04 -3.21 -28.57
C LEU A 51 13.41 -2.45 -27.29
N ASP A 52 14.65 -2.59 -26.84
CA ASP A 52 15.17 -1.85 -25.69
C ASP A 52 15.30 -0.37 -26.04
N ASN A 53 14.52 0.49 -25.40
CA ASN A 53 14.51 1.95 -25.62
C ASN A 53 15.90 2.60 -25.46
N TRP A 54 16.76 2.04 -24.61
CA TRP A 54 18.11 2.58 -24.36
C TRP A 54 19.17 2.02 -25.30
N ALA A 55 18.84 1.03 -26.13
CA ALA A 55 19.75 0.52 -27.14
C ALA A 55 19.89 1.54 -28.28
N GLU A 56 21.10 1.65 -28.83
CA GLU A 56 21.33 2.35 -30.10
C GLU A 56 20.67 1.56 -31.24
N THR A 57 20.14 2.23 -32.26
CA THR A 57 19.46 1.58 -33.40
C THR A 57 20.33 0.52 -34.10
N THR A 58 21.64 0.71 -34.11
CA THR A 58 22.62 -0.28 -34.62
C THR A 58 22.74 -1.53 -33.74
N SER A 59 22.64 -1.36 -32.42
CA SER A 59 22.73 -2.46 -31.45
C SER A 59 21.43 -3.26 -31.31
N SER A 60 20.29 -2.66 -31.66
CA SER A 60 18.96 -3.27 -31.60
C SER A 60 18.54 -4.02 -32.87
N ARG A 61 19.48 -4.26 -33.80
CA ARG A 61 19.29 -4.98 -35.09
C ARG A 61 18.31 -4.31 -36.08
N ILE A 62 17.95 -3.05 -35.86
CA ILE A 62 17.02 -2.32 -36.73
C ILE A 62 17.75 -1.93 -38.03
N GLN A 63 17.18 -2.28 -39.17
CA GLN A 63 17.70 -2.00 -40.50
C GLN A 63 16.82 -1.02 -41.28
N ASN A 64 17.39 -0.45 -42.33
CA ASN A 64 16.65 0.39 -43.25
C ASN A 64 15.56 -0.41 -43.96
N ALA A 65 14.35 0.14 -44.01
CA ALA A 65 13.11 -0.48 -44.48
C ALA A 65 12.54 -1.58 -43.58
N ASP A 66 12.98 -1.68 -42.31
CA ASP A 66 12.31 -2.54 -41.34
C ASP A 66 10.88 -2.04 -41.05
N SER A 67 9.99 -3.01 -40.82
CA SER A 67 8.63 -2.77 -40.34
C SER A 67 8.57 -3.05 -38.84
N LEU A 68 8.26 -2.01 -38.07
CA LEU A 68 8.12 -2.06 -36.62
C LEU A 68 6.65 -1.89 -36.24
N THR A 69 6.27 -2.45 -35.10
CA THR A 69 4.94 -2.24 -34.52
C THR A 69 5.07 -1.36 -33.28
N LEU A 70 4.37 -0.24 -33.24
CA LEU A 70 4.23 0.58 -32.03
C LEU A 70 3.04 0.06 -31.21
N HIS A 71 3.35 -0.58 -30.09
CA HIS A 71 2.36 -1.07 -29.15
C HIS A 71 2.12 -0.02 -28.06
N VAL A 72 0.91 0.52 -28.00
CA VAL A 72 0.49 1.47 -26.97
C VAL A 72 -0.36 0.72 -25.96
N ASN A 73 0.20 0.41 -24.79
CA ASN A 73 -0.58 -0.18 -23.71
C ASN A 73 -1.45 0.88 -23.03
N ARG A 74 -2.58 0.44 -22.47
CA ARG A 74 -3.33 1.28 -21.53
C ARG A 74 -2.50 1.55 -20.29
N VAL A 75 -2.62 2.76 -19.76
CA VAL A 75 -2.06 3.12 -18.46
C VAL A 75 -2.75 2.26 -17.39
N GLN A 76 -1.97 1.60 -16.54
CA GLN A 76 -2.49 0.85 -15.40
C GLN A 76 -2.12 1.57 -14.12
N LEU A 77 -3.08 1.73 -13.22
CA LEU A 77 -2.90 2.42 -11.95
C LEU A 77 -3.03 1.43 -10.80
N GLN A 78 -2.12 1.53 -9.83
CA GLN A 78 -2.21 0.84 -8.56
C GLN A 78 -2.01 1.83 -7.41
N SER A 79 -2.73 1.63 -6.31
CA SER A 79 -2.65 2.45 -5.10
C SER A 79 -2.22 1.62 -3.89
N SER A 80 -1.50 2.27 -3.00
CA SER A 80 -1.35 1.94 -1.58
C SER A 80 -2.25 2.89 -0.78
N ASP A 81 -2.17 2.88 0.56
CA ASP A 81 -2.99 3.78 1.38
C ASP A 81 -2.75 5.26 1.05
N SER A 82 -1.50 5.63 0.76
CA SER A 82 -1.07 7.03 0.63
C SER A 82 -0.30 7.36 -0.64
N ALA A 83 -0.17 6.42 -1.57
CA ALA A 83 0.61 6.62 -2.80
C ALA A 83 0.04 5.84 -3.99
N PHE A 84 0.36 6.30 -5.19
CA PHE A 84 0.01 5.66 -6.45
C PHE A 84 1.26 5.29 -7.24
N ALA A 85 1.14 4.23 -8.04
CA ALA A 85 2.07 3.84 -9.08
C ALA A 85 1.30 3.63 -10.39
N ALA A 86 1.81 4.19 -11.49
CA ALA A 86 1.26 4.00 -12.82
C ALA A 86 2.25 3.28 -13.73
N ILE A 87 1.81 2.23 -14.40
CA ILE A 87 2.50 1.65 -15.56
C ILE A 87 2.04 2.43 -16.79
N LEU A 88 2.96 3.09 -17.46
CA LEU A 88 2.68 3.86 -18.66
C LEU A 88 2.62 2.95 -19.90
N GLY A 89 2.13 3.48 -21.03
CA GLY A 89 1.93 2.69 -22.25
C GLY A 89 3.20 2.09 -22.87
N ASP A 90 4.37 2.60 -22.48
CA ASP A 90 5.70 2.09 -22.82
C ASP A 90 6.26 1.04 -21.83
N GLY A 91 5.54 0.77 -20.72
CA GLY A 91 5.96 -0.14 -19.65
C GLY A 91 6.89 0.49 -18.60
N SER A 92 7.14 1.81 -18.67
CA SER A 92 7.81 2.56 -17.61
C SER A 92 6.86 2.84 -16.43
N VAL A 93 7.43 3.10 -15.26
CA VAL A 93 6.66 3.36 -14.04
C VAL A 93 6.88 4.79 -13.56
N VAL A 94 5.79 5.43 -13.12
CA VAL A 94 5.81 6.69 -12.37
C VAL A 94 5.06 6.51 -11.05
N THR A 95 5.53 7.15 -9.99
CA THR A 95 4.91 7.10 -8.65
C THR A 95 4.68 8.51 -8.10
N TRP A 96 3.64 8.69 -7.29
CA TRP A 96 3.37 9.93 -6.56
C TRP A 96 2.61 9.66 -5.26
N GLY A 97 2.48 10.68 -4.40
CA GLY A 97 1.94 10.57 -3.05
C GLY A 97 3.03 10.54 -1.97
N ALA A 98 2.73 9.99 -0.80
CA ALA A 98 3.65 9.95 0.33
C ALA A 98 4.93 9.16 -0.01
N ALA A 99 6.08 9.82 0.02
CA ALA A 99 7.37 9.22 -0.36
C ALA A 99 7.74 8.02 0.53
N SER A 100 7.37 8.05 1.81
CA SER A 100 7.57 6.94 2.75
C SER A 100 6.77 5.70 2.37
N ASN A 101 5.62 5.87 1.71
CA ASN A 101 4.66 4.80 1.42
C ASN A 101 4.76 4.36 -0.05
N GLY A 102 5.94 4.52 -0.67
CA GLY A 102 6.20 4.10 -2.04
C GLY A 102 5.84 5.13 -3.12
N GLY A 103 5.47 6.36 -2.73
CA GLY A 103 5.27 7.48 -3.66
C GLY A 103 6.54 7.94 -4.39
N ASN A 104 7.72 7.44 -3.98
CA ASN A 104 8.99 7.66 -4.66
C ASN A 104 9.70 6.33 -4.98
N CYS A 105 9.92 6.06 -6.25
CA CYS A 105 10.65 4.89 -6.76
C CYS A 105 12.06 5.21 -7.30
N PHE A 106 12.62 6.40 -7.08
CA PHE A 106 13.89 6.86 -7.66
C PHE A 106 15.05 5.88 -7.52
N HIS A 107 15.19 5.23 -6.36
CA HIS A 107 16.25 4.25 -6.09
C HIS A 107 16.15 2.96 -6.92
N VAL A 108 14.95 2.62 -7.38
CA VAL A 108 14.68 1.40 -8.17
C VAL A 108 14.26 1.72 -9.60
N GLN A 109 14.17 2.99 -9.99
CA GLN A 109 13.69 3.42 -11.31
C GLN A 109 14.44 2.75 -12.46
N GLY A 110 15.77 2.60 -12.33
CA GLY A 110 16.60 1.94 -13.35
C GLY A 110 16.32 0.43 -13.50
N GLN A 111 15.65 -0.19 -12.52
CA GLN A 111 15.27 -1.61 -12.53
C GLN A 111 13.82 -1.81 -13.03
N LEU A 112 12.96 -0.78 -12.96
CA LEU A 112 11.55 -0.83 -13.38
C LEU A 112 11.41 -0.72 -14.90
N LYS A 113 11.96 -1.71 -15.62
CA LYS A 113 11.92 -1.79 -17.08
C LYS A 113 10.92 -2.86 -17.50
N ASN A 114 10.11 -2.55 -18.51
CA ASN A 114 9.11 -3.47 -19.07
C ASN A 114 8.18 -4.05 -17.99
N VAL A 115 7.69 -3.20 -17.08
CA VAL A 115 6.82 -3.64 -15.99
C VAL A 115 5.49 -4.14 -16.56
N GLN A 116 5.06 -5.32 -16.12
CA GLN A 116 3.83 -5.96 -16.57
C GLN A 116 2.68 -5.77 -15.59
N GLN A 117 2.97 -5.79 -14.29
CA GLN A 117 1.99 -5.65 -13.23
C GLN A 117 2.64 -5.00 -12.00
N ILE A 118 1.88 -4.19 -11.29
CA ILE A 118 2.24 -3.67 -9.96
C ILE A 118 1.18 -4.13 -8.97
N GLN A 119 1.62 -4.48 -7.76
CA GLN A 119 0.77 -4.75 -6.61
C GLN A 119 1.24 -3.92 -5.42
N ALA A 120 0.31 -3.55 -4.56
CA ALA A 120 0.58 -2.68 -3.42
C ALA A 120 0.07 -3.32 -2.12
N SER A 121 0.91 -3.24 -1.10
CA SER A 121 0.51 -3.31 0.32
C SER A 121 0.18 -1.89 0.81
N ASP A 122 -0.11 -1.71 2.10
CA ASP A 122 -0.47 -0.40 2.68
C ASP A 122 0.59 0.69 2.40
N SER A 123 1.88 0.32 2.40
CA SER A 123 3.00 1.28 2.28
C SER A 123 4.15 0.82 1.38
N ALA A 124 3.97 -0.22 0.58
CA ALA A 124 4.99 -0.71 -0.34
C ALA A 124 4.40 -1.30 -1.62
N PHE A 125 5.20 -1.33 -2.68
CA PHE A 125 4.84 -1.87 -3.99
C PHE A 125 5.79 -3.00 -4.41
N ALA A 126 5.26 -3.91 -5.22
CA ALA A 126 5.99 -4.96 -5.91
C ALA A 126 5.61 -4.96 -7.39
N ALA A 127 6.60 -4.85 -8.27
CA ALA A 127 6.44 -4.88 -9.72
C ALA A 127 6.94 -6.20 -10.30
N ILE A 128 6.13 -6.84 -11.15
CA ILE A 128 6.55 -7.96 -11.99
C ILE A 128 7.12 -7.38 -13.30
N LEU A 129 8.38 -7.70 -13.59
CA LEU A 129 9.05 -7.26 -14.81
C LEU A 129 8.77 -8.18 -15.99
N GLY A 130 9.14 -7.74 -17.20
CA GLY A 130 8.93 -8.49 -18.44
C GLY A 130 9.62 -9.84 -18.51
N ASP A 131 10.67 -10.04 -17.70
CA ASP A 131 11.40 -11.31 -17.56
C ASP A 131 10.87 -12.21 -16.42
N GLY A 132 9.79 -11.80 -15.75
CA GLY A 132 9.19 -12.50 -14.62
C GLY A 132 9.95 -12.34 -13.30
N SER A 133 10.95 -11.47 -13.21
CA SER A 133 11.56 -11.07 -11.94
C SER A 133 10.72 -10.01 -11.22
N VAL A 134 11.04 -9.75 -9.94
CA VAL A 134 10.29 -8.82 -9.09
C VAL A 134 11.19 -7.74 -8.52
N VAL A 135 10.70 -6.50 -8.57
CA VAL A 135 11.32 -5.33 -7.93
C VAL A 135 10.35 -4.77 -6.89
N THR A 136 10.84 -4.50 -5.68
CA THR A 136 10.03 -3.98 -4.57
C THR A 136 10.56 -2.63 -4.08
N TRP A 137 9.67 -1.74 -3.62
CA TRP A 137 10.03 -0.46 -3.01
C TRP A 137 8.95 0.03 -2.04
N GLY A 138 9.28 1.03 -1.21
CA GLY A 138 8.38 1.60 -0.20
C GLY A 138 8.91 1.44 1.24
N GLN A 139 8.02 1.49 2.22
CA GLN A 139 8.38 1.52 3.63
C GLN A 139 8.96 0.19 4.13
N ASN A 140 10.06 0.26 4.88
CA ASN A 140 10.61 -0.90 5.58
C ASN A 140 9.57 -1.50 6.52
N GLY A 141 9.46 -2.83 6.53
CA GLY A 141 8.46 -3.56 7.33
C GLY A 141 7.13 -3.82 6.62
N PHE A 142 6.89 -3.20 5.46
CA PHE A 142 5.69 -3.42 4.64
C PHE A 142 5.98 -4.29 3.40
N GLY A 143 7.05 -5.08 3.43
CA GLY A 143 7.42 -5.96 2.31
C GLY A 143 8.22 -5.29 1.19
N SER A 144 8.74 -4.07 1.42
CA SER A 144 9.63 -3.38 0.48
C SER A 144 10.98 -4.08 0.25
N ASP A 145 11.41 -4.95 1.17
CA ASP A 145 12.63 -5.74 1.07
C ASP A 145 12.33 -7.20 0.69
N SER A 146 12.70 -7.58 -0.53
CA SER A 146 12.58 -8.94 -1.08
C SER A 146 13.94 -9.65 -1.22
N ARG A 147 15.04 -9.08 -0.71
CA ARG A 147 16.41 -9.61 -0.93
C ARG A 147 16.58 -11.06 -0.49
N ALA A 148 15.93 -11.46 0.61
CA ALA A 148 16.01 -12.81 1.17
C ALA A 148 15.42 -13.89 0.25
N VAL A 149 14.47 -13.52 -0.61
CA VAL A 149 13.76 -14.44 -1.52
C VAL A 149 14.04 -14.16 -3.00
N ARG A 150 14.90 -13.19 -3.31
CA ARG A 150 15.18 -12.73 -4.68
C ARG A 150 15.52 -13.85 -5.65
N ASP A 151 16.27 -14.85 -5.21
CA ASP A 151 16.68 -15.96 -6.08
C ASP A 151 15.53 -16.92 -6.43
N GLN A 152 14.44 -16.87 -5.66
CA GLN A 152 13.20 -17.63 -5.84
C GLN A 152 12.15 -16.86 -6.66
N LEU A 153 12.20 -15.51 -6.66
CA LEU A 153 11.30 -14.64 -7.42
C LEU A 153 11.68 -14.59 -8.90
N LYS A 154 11.56 -15.73 -9.58
CA LYS A 154 11.81 -15.90 -11.02
C LYS A 154 10.58 -16.53 -11.67
N ASN A 155 10.25 -16.10 -12.88
CA ASN A 155 9.04 -16.53 -13.58
C ASN A 155 7.77 -16.27 -12.75
N VAL A 156 7.72 -15.17 -12.02
CA VAL A 156 6.54 -14.76 -11.24
C VAL A 156 5.41 -14.40 -12.21
N GLN A 157 4.23 -14.96 -11.97
CA GLN A 157 3.05 -14.75 -12.80
C GLN A 157 2.03 -13.81 -12.14
N GLN A 158 1.92 -13.87 -10.82
CA GLN A 158 0.98 -13.05 -10.06
C GLN A 158 1.58 -12.74 -8.70
N ILE A 159 1.30 -11.54 -8.18
CA ILE A 159 1.55 -11.16 -6.79
C ILE A 159 0.20 -10.83 -6.14
N GLN A 160 0.05 -11.18 -4.87
CA GLN A 160 -1.02 -10.70 -4.00
C GLN A 160 -0.37 -10.05 -2.77
N ALA A 161 -0.92 -8.93 -2.30
CA ALA A 161 -0.45 -8.20 -1.14
C ALA A 161 -1.46 -8.28 0.01
N SER A 162 -0.95 -8.43 1.24
CA SER A 162 -1.66 -8.14 2.49
C SER A 162 -1.21 -6.75 2.99
N GLY A 163 -1.61 -6.36 4.21
CA GLY A 163 -1.27 -5.04 4.75
C GLY A 163 0.24 -4.75 4.78
N ALA A 164 1.08 -5.77 5.03
CA ALA A 164 2.53 -5.60 5.15
C ALA A 164 3.37 -6.76 4.57
N SER A 165 2.79 -7.58 3.70
CA SER A 165 3.46 -8.76 3.11
C SER A 165 2.95 -9.07 1.72
N PHE A 166 3.73 -9.84 0.96
CA PHE A 166 3.40 -10.27 -0.38
C PHE A 166 3.51 -11.79 -0.52
N ALA A 167 2.70 -12.34 -1.42
CA ALA A 167 2.76 -13.72 -1.89
C ALA A 167 2.80 -13.74 -3.42
N ALA A 168 3.83 -14.35 -4.00
CA ALA A 168 4.00 -14.51 -5.43
C ALA A 168 3.64 -15.94 -5.85
N ILE A 169 2.82 -16.08 -6.90
CA ILE A 169 2.60 -17.34 -7.61
C ILE A 169 3.64 -17.42 -8.74
N LEU A 170 4.46 -18.47 -8.72
CA LEU A 170 5.49 -18.72 -9.75
C LEU A 170 4.90 -19.47 -10.95
N GLY A 171 5.66 -19.55 -12.04
CA GLY A 171 5.24 -20.23 -13.27
C GLY A 171 5.03 -21.74 -13.14
N ASP A 172 5.59 -22.36 -12.10
CA ASP A 172 5.32 -23.75 -11.73
C ASP A 172 4.14 -23.91 -10.75
N LYS A 173 3.44 -22.80 -10.47
CA LYS A 173 2.31 -22.69 -9.54
C LYS A 173 2.66 -22.95 -8.07
N SER A 174 3.93 -22.87 -7.70
CA SER A 174 4.36 -22.76 -6.31
C SER A 174 4.23 -21.32 -5.80
N VAL A 175 4.36 -21.13 -4.48
CA VAL A 175 4.23 -19.82 -3.84
C VAL A 175 5.50 -19.45 -3.09
N VAL A 176 5.90 -18.18 -3.22
CA VAL A 176 6.97 -17.56 -2.44
C VAL A 176 6.38 -16.36 -1.70
N THR A 177 6.63 -16.27 -0.39
CA THR A 177 6.15 -15.16 0.45
C THR A 177 7.31 -14.34 1.00
N TRP A 178 7.08 -13.04 1.22
CA TRP A 178 8.01 -12.16 1.92
C TRP A 178 7.28 -11.01 2.59
N GLY A 179 8.00 -10.29 3.46
CA GLY A 179 7.47 -9.22 4.29
C GLY A 179 7.34 -9.64 5.75
N THR A 180 6.46 -8.96 6.48
CA THR A 180 6.27 -9.20 7.92
C THR A 180 5.58 -10.55 8.20
N ALA A 181 6.22 -11.40 9.01
CA ALA A 181 5.68 -12.73 9.34
C ALA A 181 4.26 -12.66 9.96
N ALA A 182 3.99 -11.66 10.79
CA ALA A 182 2.67 -11.43 11.39
C ALA A 182 1.58 -11.04 10.37
N SER A 183 1.96 -10.68 9.14
CA SER A 183 1.04 -10.40 8.04
C SER A 183 1.09 -11.47 6.95
N GLY A 184 1.59 -12.67 7.25
CA GLY A 184 1.66 -13.78 6.31
C GLY A 184 2.87 -13.77 5.37
N GLY A 185 3.89 -12.97 5.67
CA GLY A 185 5.19 -12.98 4.96
C GLY A 185 5.98 -14.28 5.12
N ASP A 186 5.57 -15.17 6.04
CA ASP A 186 6.16 -16.49 6.27
C ASP A 186 5.13 -17.61 6.05
N SER A 187 5.34 -18.40 4.98
CA SER A 187 4.51 -19.54 4.60
C SER A 187 5.18 -20.90 4.83
N ARG A 188 6.36 -20.94 5.48
CA ARG A 188 7.18 -22.17 5.62
C ARG A 188 6.42 -23.34 6.24
N ALA A 189 5.50 -23.08 7.18
CA ALA A 189 4.70 -24.11 7.83
C ALA A 189 3.73 -24.85 6.89
N VAL A 190 3.36 -24.22 5.77
CA VAL A 190 2.42 -24.78 4.77
C VAL A 190 3.04 -24.92 3.39
N GLN A 191 4.35 -24.69 3.23
CA GLN A 191 5.03 -24.63 1.94
C GLN A 191 4.79 -25.89 1.09
N ASP A 192 4.82 -27.07 1.71
CA ASP A 192 4.61 -28.35 1.03
C ASP A 192 3.17 -28.52 0.48
N GLN A 193 2.22 -27.73 1.00
CA GLN A 193 0.83 -27.72 0.55
C GLN A 193 0.57 -26.68 -0.55
N LEU A 194 1.44 -25.68 -0.70
CA LEU A 194 1.31 -24.59 -1.68
C LEU A 194 1.82 -25.02 -3.06
N THR A 195 1.22 -26.08 -3.59
CA THR A 195 1.50 -26.63 -4.93
C THR A 195 0.27 -26.52 -5.82
N ASN A 196 0.47 -26.28 -7.12
CA ASN A 196 -0.62 -26.08 -8.08
C ASN A 196 -1.62 -24.97 -7.66
N VAL A 197 -1.12 -23.91 -7.03
CA VAL A 197 -1.93 -22.76 -6.61
C VAL A 197 -2.49 -22.06 -7.84
N GLN A 198 -3.78 -21.72 -7.80
CA GLN A 198 -4.48 -21.02 -8.89
C GLN A 198 -4.75 -19.55 -8.56
N ARG A 199 -5.05 -19.25 -7.29
CA ARG A 199 -5.37 -17.90 -6.85
C ARG A 199 -4.98 -17.74 -5.39
N ILE A 200 -4.52 -16.55 -5.02
CA ILE A 200 -4.33 -16.15 -3.63
C ILE A 200 -5.28 -14.97 -3.35
N GLN A 201 -5.87 -14.97 -2.15
CA GLN A 201 -6.57 -13.84 -1.58
C GLN A 201 -5.93 -13.50 -0.24
N SER A 202 -6.01 -12.24 0.14
CA SER A 202 -5.38 -11.71 1.35
C SER A 202 -6.39 -10.94 2.19
N SER A 203 -6.30 -11.12 3.50
CA SER A 203 -6.82 -10.18 4.49
C SER A 203 -5.69 -9.22 4.90
N TYR A 204 -5.90 -8.40 5.92
CA TYR A 204 -4.87 -7.49 6.42
C TYR A 204 -3.62 -8.23 6.93
N GLY A 205 -3.80 -9.41 7.54
CA GLY A 205 -2.75 -10.15 8.23
C GLY A 205 -2.56 -11.61 7.79
N ALA A 206 -3.29 -12.09 6.79
CA ALA A 206 -3.27 -13.49 6.38
C ALA A 206 -3.53 -13.67 4.88
N PHE A 207 -3.28 -14.89 4.40
CA PHE A 207 -3.55 -15.29 3.03
C PHE A 207 -4.33 -16.61 2.97
N ALA A 208 -5.10 -16.77 1.90
CA ALA A 208 -5.79 -17.99 1.53
C ALA A 208 -5.50 -18.32 0.06
N ALA A 209 -4.90 -19.47 -0.21
CA ALA A 209 -4.63 -19.98 -1.55
C ALA A 209 -5.68 -21.01 -1.96
N ILE A 210 -6.28 -20.84 -3.14
CA ILE A 210 -7.11 -21.85 -3.81
C ILE A 210 -6.18 -22.72 -4.68
N LEU A 211 -6.14 -24.02 -4.39
CA LEU A 211 -5.36 -24.99 -5.15
C LEU A 211 -6.13 -25.47 -6.39
N GLY A 212 -5.42 -26.11 -7.34
CA GLY A 212 -6.03 -26.58 -8.58
C GLY A 212 -7.04 -27.73 -8.43
N ASP A 213 -7.13 -28.35 -7.24
CA ASP A 213 -8.19 -29.30 -6.90
C ASP A 213 -9.41 -28.64 -6.22
N GLY A 214 -9.38 -27.31 -6.07
CA GLY A 214 -10.42 -26.53 -5.40
C GLY A 214 -10.37 -26.57 -3.87
N SER A 215 -9.33 -27.14 -3.26
CA SER A 215 -9.10 -27.01 -1.82
C SER A 215 -8.45 -25.66 -1.47
N VAL A 216 -8.51 -25.27 -0.19
CA VAL A 216 -7.92 -24.01 0.29
C VAL A 216 -6.85 -24.29 1.36
N VAL A 217 -5.74 -23.57 1.26
CA VAL A 217 -4.67 -23.54 2.26
C VAL A 217 -4.54 -22.10 2.77
N THR A 218 -4.52 -21.92 4.09
CA THR A 218 -4.36 -20.60 4.72
C THR A 218 -3.07 -20.51 5.51
N TRP A 219 -2.54 -19.30 5.64
CA TRP A 219 -1.40 -19.00 6.52
C TRP A 219 -1.40 -17.52 6.94
N GLY A 220 -0.50 -17.17 7.85
CA GLY A 220 -0.43 -15.86 8.48
C GLY A 220 -1.09 -15.85 9.85
N HIS A 221 -1.55 -14.69 10.30
CA HIS A 221 -2.04 -14.54 11.67
C HIS A 221 -3.45 -15.11 11.85
N GLY A 222 -3.63 -15.95 12.87
CA GLY A 222 -4.90 -16.66 13.12
C GLY A 222 -6.10 -15.74 13.27
N MET A 223 -5.97 -14.63 14.01
CA MET A 223 -7.05 -13.63 14.19
C MET A 223 -7.40 -12.87 12.91
N PHE A 224 -6.60 -12.97 11.85
CA PHE A 224 -6.87 -12.38 10.54
C PHE A 224 -7.30 -13.44 9.50
N GLY A 225 -7.64 -14.65 9.95
CA GLY A 225 -8.09 -15.75 9.09
C GLY A 225 -6.98 -16.65 8.57
N GLY A 226 -5.77 -16.57 9.15
CA GLY A 226 -4.65 -17.46 8.81
C GLY A 226 -4.84 -18.91 9.25
N ASP A 227 -5.81 -19.19 10.13
CA ASP A 227 -6.19 -20.52 10.58
C ASP A 227 -7.62 -20.89 10.10
N SER A 228 -7.71 -21.79 9.13
CA SER A 228 -8.96 -22.37 8.62
C SER A 228 -9.26 -23.78 9.17
N SER A 229 -8.51 -24.27 10.15
CA SER A 229 -8.56 -25.67 10.61
C SER A 229 -9.97 -26.12 11.03
N ALA A 230 -10.74 -25.24 11.66
CA ALA A 230 -12.12 -25.49 12.08
C ALA A 230 -13.09 -25.76 10.92
N VAL A 231 -12.81 -25.22 9.72
CA VAL A 231 -13.66 -25.35 8.53
C VAL A 231 -12.99 -26.10 7.38
N GLN A 232 -11.76 -26.61 7.57
CA GLN A 232 -10.95 -27.24 6.52
C GLN A 232 -11.68 -28.38 5.79
N GLY A 233 -12.51 -29.14 6.50
CA GLY A 233 -13.31 -30.22 5.90
C GLY A 233 -14.37 -29.76 4.88
N GLN A 234 -14.78 -28.48 4.96
CA GLN A 234 -15.79 -27.84 4.12
C GLN A 234 -15.17 -27.08 2.94
N LEU A 235 -13.90 -26.69 3.02
CA LEU A 235 -13.18 -25.94 1.98
C LEU A 235 -12.74 -26.84 0.82
N LYS A 236 -13.72 -27.37 0.09
CA LYS A 236 -13.55 -28.24 -1.08
C LYS A 236 -14.37 -27.70 -2.24
N ASN A 237 -13.87 -27.84 -3.46
CA ASN A 237 -14.50 -27.27 -4.66
C ASN A 237 -14.76 -25.76 -4.52
N VAL A 238 -13.86 -25.04 -3.86
CA VAL A 238 -13.93 -23.60 -3.69
C VAL A 238 -13.72 -22.92 -5.05
N GLN A 239 -14.64 -22.05 -5.43
CA GLN A 239 -14.57 -21.30 -6.69
C GLN A 239 -13.98 -19.91 -6.49
N GLN A 240 -14.33 -19.26 -5.37
CA GLN A 240 -13.88 -17.92 -5.05
C GLN A 240 -13.71 -17.78 -3.55
N VAL A 241 -12.71 -17.00 -3.14
CA VAL A 241 -12.55 -16.51 -1.77
C VAL A 241 -12.63 -14.99 -1.84
N GLN A 242 -13.23 -14.39 -0.83
CA GLN A 242 -13.22 -12.95 -0.57
C GLN A 242 -12.76 -12.72 0.86
N ALA A 243 -12.10 -11.59 1.10
CA ALA A 243 -11.51 -11.27 2.38
C ALA A 243 -12.01 -9.91 2.86
N SER A 244 -12.36 -9.83 4.14
CA SER A 244 -12.40 -8.57 4.88
C SER A 244 -11.02 -8.32 5.50
N ALA A 245 -10.88 -7.30 6.34
CA ALA A 245 -9.60 -7.05 7.01
C ALA A 245 -9.16 -8.22 7.90
N GLY A 246 -10.08 -8.97 8.51
CA GLY A 246 -9.76 -10.04 9.47
C GLY A 246 -10.46 -11.39 9.27
N ALA A 247 -11.22 -11.55 8.19
CA ALA A 247 -11.95 -12.79 7.92
C ALA A 247 -11.98 -13.10 6.42
N PHE A 248 -12.40 -14.32 6.10
CA PHE A 248 -12.60 -14.79 4.73
C PHE A 248 -13.97 -15.43 4.57
N ALA A 249 -14.50 -15.36 3.35
CA ALA A 249 -15.69 -16.05 2.90
C ALA A 249 -15.40 -16.77 1.57
N ALA A 250 -15.59 -18.08 1.54
CA ALA A 250 -15.43 -18.91 0.36
C ALA A 250 -16.78 -19.25 -0.26
N ILE A 251 -16.93 -19.05 -1.57
CA ILE A 251 -18.05 -19.57 -2.37
C ILE A 251 -17.64 -20.96 -2.89
N LEU A 252 -18.43 -21.97 -2.52
CA LEU A 252 -18.24 -23.35 -2.97
C LEU A 252 -18.90 -23.59 -4.33
N GLY A 253 -18.54 -24.72 -4.97
CA GLY A 253 -19.07 -25.08 -6.29
C GLY A 253 -20.57 -25.34 -6.36
N ASP A 254 -21.25 -25.50 -5.22
CA ASP A 254 -22.70 -25.59 -5.11
C ASP A 254 -23.38 -24.23 -4.82
N GLY A 255 -22.61 -23.15 -4.77
CA GLY A 255 -23.08 -21.80 -4.45
C GLY A 255 -23.33 -21.55 -2.96
N SER A 256 -22.98 -22.48 -2.06
CA SER A 256 -22.97 -22.22 -0.62
C SER A 256 -21.73 -21.44 -0.18
N VAL A 257 -21.80 -20.84 1.01
CA VAL A 257 -20.72 -20.02 1.57
C VAL A 257 -20.18 -20.62 2.87
N VAL A 258 -18.86 -20.64 3.01
CA VAL A 258 -18.15 -20.99 4.24
C VAL A 258 -17.31 -19.80 4.68
N THR A 259 -17.46 -19.36 5.92
CA THR A 259 -16.68 -18.25 6.50
C THR A 259 -15.72 -18.74 7.59
N TRP A 260 -14.62 -18.02 7.77
CA TRP A 260 -13.68 -18.22 8.88
C TRP A 260 -12.89 -16.95 9.18
N GLY A 261 -12.13 -16.96 10.27
CA GLY A 261 -11.43 -15.79 10.80
C GLY A 261 -12.22 -15.16 11.93
N HIS A 262 -12.00 -13.88 12.19
CA HIS A 262 -12.52 -13.24 13.38
C HIS A 262 -13.99 -12.80 13.23
N ASP A 263 -14.82 -13.14 14.22
CA ASP A 263 -16.28 -12.90 14.20
C ASP A 263 -16.63 -11.42 13.97
N LYS A 264 -15.98 -10.49 14.67
CA LYS A 264 -16.17 -9.04 14.49
C LYS A 264 -15.84 -8.52 13.08
N PHE A 265 -15.11 -9.29 12.28
CA PHE A 265 -14.75 -8.96 10.90
C PHE A 265 -15.57 -9.77 9.87
N GLY A 266 -16.65 -10.43 10.30
CA GLY A 266 -17.53 -11.22 9.44
C GLY A 266 -17.13 -12.69 9.31
N GLY A 267 -16.25 -13.19 10.19
CA GLY A 267 -15.86 -14.61 10.24
C GLY A 267 -16.99 -15.57 10.62
N ASP A 268 -18.07 -15.06 11.22
CA ASP A 268 -19.26 -15.83 11.61
C ASP A 268 -20.49 -15.46 10.77
N SER A 269 -20.90 -16.35 9.86
CA SER A 269 -22.12 -16.24 9.05
C SER A 269 -23.31 -17.05 9.58
N ARG A 270 -23.21 -17.69 10.76
CA ARG A 270 -24.22 -18.68 11.23
C ARG A 270 -25.65 -18.13 11.26
N ALA A 271 -25.82 -16.86 11.60
CA ALA A 271 -27.12 -16.20 11.65
C ALA A 271 -27.83 -16.12 10.28
N VAL A 272 -27.05 -16.05 9.19
CA VAL A 272 -27.56 -15.91 7.82
C VAL A 272 -27.28 -17.14 6.95
N GLN A 273 -26.66 -18.18 7.49
CA GLN A 273 -26.22 -19.38 6.74
C GLN A 273 -27.35 -20.05 5.94
N GLY A 274 -28.59 -20.01 6.44
CA GLY A 274 -29.75 -20.55 5.73
C GLY A 274 -30.12 -19.81 4.43
N GLN A 275 -29.68 -18.54 4.31
CA GLN A 275 -29.91 -17.65 3.18
C GLN A 275 -28.74 -17.66 2.18
N LEU A 276 -27.52 -18.03 2.60
CA LEU A 276 -26.32 -18.07 1.76
C LEU A 276 -26.30 -19.32 0.86
N LYS A 277 -27.23 -19.37 -0.09
CA LYS A 277 -27.37 -20.42 -1.10
C LYS A 277 -27.40 -19.78 -2.48
N ASN A 278 -26.85 -20.47 -3.48
CA ASN A 278 -26.72 -19.98 -4.85
C ASN A 278 -26.05 -18.59 -4.92
N VAL A 279 -25.07 -18.34 -4.05
CA VAL A 279 -24.32 -17.09 -4.03
C VAL A 279 -23.45 -17.01 -5.28
N GLN A 280 -23.57 -15.90 -6.01
CA GLN A 280 -22.81 -15.65 -7.23
C GLN A 280 -21.57 -14.80 -6.98
N GLN A 281 -21.66 -13.85 -6.04
CA GLN A 281 -20.60 -12.91 -5.73
C GLN A 281 -20.66 -12.52 -4.26
N ILE A 282 -19.50 -12.30 -3.66
CA ILE A 282 -19.36 -11.68 -2.35
C ILE A 282 -18.54 -10.40 -2.54
N GLN A 283 -18.96 -9.32 -1.91
CA GLN A 283 -18.19 -8.10 -1.74
C GLN A 283 -17.90 -7.91 -0.25
N ALA A 284 -16.66 -7.61 0.09
CA ALA A 284 -16.24 -7.33 1.45
C ALA A 284 -15.96 -5.84 1.64
N SER A 285 -16.18 -5.35 2.86
CA SER A 285 -15.55 -4.15 3.41
C SER A 285 -14.50 -4.56 4.45
N ARG A 286 -14.02 -3.60 5.25
CA ARG A 286 -13.08 -3.86 6.35
C ARG A 286 -13.59 -4.93 7.33
N ASP A 287 -14.88 -4.94 7.68
CA ASP A 287 -15.41 -5.82 8.75
C ASP A 287 -16.70 -6.56 8.40
N VAL A 288 -17.26 -6.33 7.21
CA VAL A 288 -18.56 -6.88 6.80
C VAL A 288 -18.51 -7.45 5.39
N PHE A 289 -19.47 -8.31 5.09
CA PHE A 289 -19.65 -8.91 3.77
C PHE A 289 -21.08 -8.69 3.27
N ALA A 290 -21.21 -8.60 1.96
CA ALA A 290 -22.47 -8.59 1.22
C ALA A 290 -22.41 -9.62 0.09
N ALA A 291 -23.33 -10.58 0.08
CA ALA A 291 -23.47 -11.58 -0.97
C ALA A 291 -24.59 -11.20 -1.94
N ILE A 292 -24.33 -11.33 -3.24
CA ILE A 292 -25.33 -11.27 -4.30
C ILE A 292 -25.72 -12.69 -4.67
N LEU A 293 -27.02 -13.01 -4.56
CA LEU A 293 -27.57 -14.32 -4.88
C LEU A 293 -27.95 -14.42 -6.36
N ASP A 294 -28.26 -15.62 -6.82
CA ASP A 294 -28.68 -15.89 -8.21
C ASP A 294 -29.93 -15.13 -8.65
N ASP A 295 -30.87 -14.94 -7.72
CA ASP A 295 -32.09 -14.16 -7.86
C ASP A 295 -31.86 -12.63 -7.79
N LYS A 296 -30.59 -12.21 -7.68
CA LYS A 296 -30.16 -10.82 -7.58
C LYS A 296 -30.60 -10.10 -6.30
N SER A 297 -30.98 -10.86 -5.27
CA SER A 297 -31.14 -10.34 -3.90
C SER A 297 -29.79 -10.26 -3.19
N VAL A 298 -29.77 -9.55 -2.06
CA VAL A 298 -28.57 -9.32 -1.25
C VAL A 298 -28.76 -9.82 0.18
N VAL A 299 -27.74 -10.49 0.69
CA VAL A 299 -27.62 -10.90 2.10
C VAL A 299 -26.34 -10.33 2.67
N THR A 300 -26.41 -9.63 3.81
CA THR A 300 -25.26 -9.05 4.51
C THR A 300 -25.01 -9.72 5.85
N TRP A 301 -23.75 -9.69 6.31
CA TRP A 301 -23.38 -10.13 7.67
C TRP A 301 -22.08 -9.45 8.14
N GLY A 302 -21.78 -9.59 9.42
CA GLY A 302 -20.67 -8.93 10.11
C GLY A 302 -21.17 -7.81 11.03
N ALA A 303 -20.33 -6.80 11.30
CA ALA A 303 -20.70 -5.68 12.17
C ALA A 303 -21.89 -4.84 11.65
N ASP A 304 -23.00 -4.85 12.39
CA ASP A 304 -24.28 -4.20 12.01
C ASP A 304 -24.13 -2.75 11.56
N VAL A 305 -23.48 -1.90 12.37
CA VAL A 305 -23.36 -0.44 12.13
C VAL A 305 -22.51 -0.11 10.90
N ARG A 306 -21.62 -1.02 10.48
CA ARG A 306 -20.73 -0.85 9.31
C ARG A 306 -21.33 -1.42 8.01
N GLY A 307 -22.62 -1.74 8.01
CA GLY A 307 -23.33 -2.27 6.84
C GLY A 307 -23.60 -3.78 6.88
N GLY A 308 -23.33 -4.44 8.02
CA GLY A 308 -23.71 -5.84 8.26
C GLY A 308 -25.22 -6.04 8.32
N ASP A 309 -25.98 -4.99 8.66
CA ASP A 309 -27.45 -4.98 8.60
C ASP A 309 -27.96 -4.12 7.43
N SER A 310 -28.51 -4.78 6.39
CA SER A 310 -29.17 -4.14 5.24
C SER A 310 -30.68 -4.01 5.39
N SER A 311 -31.28 -4.38 6.54
CA SER A 311 -32.74 -4.50 6.71
C SER A 311 -33.50 -3.21 6.36
N SER A 312 -32.92 -2.05 6.65
CA SER A 312 -33.49 -0.73 6.34
C SER A 312 -33.67 -0.46 4.84
N VAL A 313 -32.82 -1.06 4.00
CA VAL A 313 -32.81 -0.90 2.54
C VAL A 313 -33.17 -2.17 1.77
N GLN A 314 -33.49 -3.28 2.46
CA GLN A 314 -33.70 -4.60 1.84
C GLN A 314 -34.75 -4.60 0.72
N ARG A 315 -35.81 -3.78 0.85
CA ARG A 315 -36.85 -3.65 -0.18
C ARG A 315 -36.37 -2.94 -1.45
N GLN A 316 -35.29 -2.18 -1.37
CA GLN A 316 -34.67 -1.47 -2.50
C GLN A 316 -33.58 -2.33 -3.17
N LEU A 317 -32.95 -3.26 -2.43
CA LEU A 317 -31.93 -4.19 -2.93
C LEU A 317 -32.55 -5.33 -3.75
N GLN A 318 -33.14 -4.98 -4.89
CA GLN A 318 -33.74 -5.89 -5.85
C GLN A 318 -33.07 -5.73 -7.20
N ALA A 319 -32.84 -6.84 -7.93
CA ALA A 319 -32.12 -6.82 -9.20
C ALA A 319 -30.72 -6.20 -9.10
N VAL A 320 -30.00 -6.46 -8.01
CA VAL A 320 -28.63 -5.96 -7.80
C VAL A 320 -27.68 -6.58 -8.81
N GLN A 321 -26.90 -5.74 -9.49
CA GLN A 321 -25.90 -6.19 -10.48
C GLN A 321 -24.49 -6.21 -9.89
N GLN A 322 -24.14 -5.21 -9.10
CA GLN A 322 -22.81 -5.04 -8.51
C GLN A 322 -22.92 -4.36 -7.15
N ILE A 323 -22.03 -4.71 -6.24
CA ILE A 323 -21.84 -4.02 -4.96
C ILE A 323 -20.39 -3.53 -4.90
N GLN A 324 -20.18 -2.33 -4.38
CA GLN A 324 -18.88 -1.77 -4.03
C GLN A 324 -18.89 -1.35 -2.57
N ALA A 325 -17.73 -1.38 -1.91
CA ALA A 325 -17.60 -1.13 -0.48
C ALA A 325 -16.49 -0.10 -0.20
N SER A 326 -16.78 0.85 0.70
CA SER A 326 -15.75 1.58 1.45
C SER A 326 -15.42 0.78 2.73
N ASP A 327 -14.62 1.31 3.66
CA ASP A 327 -14.29 0.58 4.91
C ASP A 327 -15.53 0.24 5.75
N SER A 328 -16.60 1.04 5.66
CA SER A 328 -17.76 0.97 6.58
C SER A 328 -19.11 1.23 5.91
N ALA A 329 -19.19 1.19 4.59
CA ALA A 329 -20.43 1.35 3.83
C ALA A 329 -20.40 0.58 2.52
N PHE A 330 -21.59 0.39 1.94
CA PHE A 330 -21.77 -0.24 0.63
C PHE A 330 -22.61 0.63 -0.30
N ALA A 331 -22.37 0.48 -1.59
CA ALA A 331 -23.17 1.01 -2.67
C ALA A 331 -23.48 -0.10 -3.69
N ALA A 332 -24.76 -0.36 -3.93
CA ALA A 332 -25.24 -1.34 -4.90
C ALA A 332 -25.75 -0.65 -6.17
N ILE A 333 -25.30 -1.11 -7.33
CA ILE A 333 -25.86 -0.74 -8.64
C ILE A 333 -27.00 -1.71 -8.95
N LEU A 334 -28.19 -1.17 -9.18
CA LEU A 334 -29.39 -1.93 -9.53
C LEU A 334 -29.51 -2.15 -11.03
N GLY A 335 -30.40 -3.06 -11.43
CA GLY A 335 -30.63 -3.41 -12.83
C GLY A 335 -31.13 -2.29 -13.73
N ASP A 336 -31.65 -1.21 -13.15
CA ASP A 336 -32.08 0.01 -13.85
C ASP A 336 -30.98 1.10 -13.88
N GLY A 337 -29.80 0.81 -13.35
CA GLY A 337 -28.67 1.74 -13.25
C GLY A 337 -28.79 2.77 -12.12
N SER A 338 -29.77 2.63 -11.21
CA SER A 338 -29.84 3.42 -9.98
C SER A 338 -28.92 2.84 -8.89
N VAL A 339 -28.69 3.61 -7.82
CA VAL A 339 -27.80 3.22 -6.72
C VAL A 339 -28.54 3.24 -5.38
N VAL A 340 -28.31 2.19 -4.58
CA VAL A 340 -28.75 2.09 -3.19
C VAL A 340 -27.53 2.00 -2.29
N THR A 341 -27.45 2.83 -1.26
CA THR A 341 -26.35 2.84 -0.28
C THR A 341 -26.83 2.47 1.12
N TRP A 342 -25.95 1.85 1.91
CA TRP A 342 -26.19 1.57 3.33
C TRP A 342 -24.88 1.45 4.10
N GLY A 343 -24.98 1.38 5.43
CA GLY A 343 -23.84 1.40 6.35
C GLY A 343 -23.61 2.78 6.97
N THR A 344 -22.38 3.08 7.35
CA THR A 344 -22.04 4.33 8.04
C THR A 344 -22.20 5.52 7.10
N ALA A 345 -23.02 6.50 7.51
CA ALA A 345 -23.37 7.66 6.68
C ALA A 345 -22.13 8.47 6.24
N GLU A 346 -21.19 8.72 7.17
CA GLU A 346 -19.97 9.48 6.88
C GLU A 346 -19.02 8.76 5.92
N SER A 347 -19.07 7.42 5.87
CA SER A 347 -18.28 6.62 4.93
C SER A 347 -18.98 6.38 3.58
N GLY A 348 -20.03 7.16 3.29
CA GLY A 348 -20.78 7.09 2.02
C GLY A 348 -22.02 6.20 2.06
N GLY A 349 -22.44 5.72 3.24
CA GLY A 349 -23.68 4.96 3.42
C GLY A 349 -24.96 5.79 3.17
N ASP A 350 -24.86 7.11 3.15
CA ASP A 350 -25.96 8.03 2.81
C ASP A 350 -25.68 8.80 1.51
N SER A 351 -26.41 8.44 0.45
CA SER A 351 -26.34 9.08 -0.88
C SER A 351 -27.52 10.03 -1.16
N ARG A 352 -28.37 10.35 -0.18
CA ARG A 352 -29.62 11.10 -0.40
C ARG A 352 -29.40 12.47 -1.08
N ALA A 353 -28.28 13.12 -0.80
CA ALA A 353 -27.93 14.42 -1.38
C ALA A 353 -27.65 14.37 -2.89
N VAL A 354 -27.21 13.22 -3.42
CA VAL A 354 -26.82 13.03 -4.82
C VAL A 354 -27.70 12.02 -5.55
N ARG A 355 -28.70 11.43 -4.88
CA ARG A 355 -29.55 10.35 -5.41
C ARG A 355 -30.14 10.65 -6.79
N ASP A 356 -30.60 11.87 -7.02
CA ASP A 356 -31.24 12.24 -8.29
C ASP A 356 -30.22 12.33 -9.45
N GLN A 357 -28.92 12.36 -9.16
CA GLN A 357 -27.82 12.33 -10.12
C GLN A 357 -27.33 10.89 -10.39
N LEU A 358 -27.55 9.96 -9.46
CA LEU A 358 -27.13 8.55 -9.55
C LEU A 358 -28.09 7.73 -10.44
N THR A 359 -28.16 8.11 -11.71
CA THR A 359 -28.96 7.44 -12.73
C THR A 359 -28.06 6.95 -13.85
N ASN A 360 -28.37 5.77 -14.41
CA ASN A 360 -27.55 5.14 -15.46
C ASN A 360 -26.07 4.95 -15.03
N VAL A 361 -25.84 4.60 -13.77
CA VAL A 361 -24.51 4.32 -13.21
C VAL A 361 -23.96 3.05 -13.84
N GLN A 362 -22.72 3.11 -14.33
CA GLN A 362 -22.02 2.00 -14.96
C GLN A 362 -20.99 1.35 -14.04
N GLN A 363 -20.31 2.16 -13.23
CA GLN A 363 -19.27 1.70 -12.31
C GLN A 363 -19.25 2.58 -11.08
N ILE A 364 -18.96 1.97 -9.93
CA ILE A 364 -18.65 2.68 -8.68
C ILE A 364 -17.24 2.28 -8.27
N GLN A 365 -16.51 3.22 -7.68
CA GLN A 365 -15.25 3.00 -6.99
C GLN A 365 -15.33 3.62 -5.60
N ALA A 366 -14.59 3.07 -4.65
CA ALA A 366 -14.62 3.49 -3.26
C ALA A 366 -13.21 3.75 -2.74
N SER A 367 -13.04 4.84 -2.00
CA SER A 367 -11.93 5.03 -1.06
C SER A 367 -12.35 4.50 0.32
N SER A 368 -11.52 4.66 1.35
CA SER A 368 -11.85 4.19 2.70
C SER A 368 -13.14 4.81 3.27
N SER A 369 -13.58 5.99 2.80
CA SER A 369 -14.80 6.64 3.31
C SER A 369 -15.58 7.48 2.30
N ALA A 370 -15.35 7.29 0.99
CA ALA A 370 -16.10 7.95 -0.06
C ALA A 370 -16.31 7.05 -1.27
N PHE A 371 -17.22 7.45 -2.15
CA PHE A 371 -17.49 6.79 -3.41
C PHE A 371 -17.45 7.76 -4.59
N ALA A 372 -17.11 7.24 -5.76
CA ALA A 372 -17.19 7.91 -7.04
C ALA A 372 -17.90 6.99 -8.05
N ALA A 373 -18.98 7.47 -8.66
CA ALA A 373 -19.74 6.76 -9.69
C ALA A 373 -19.45 7.33 -11.07
N ILE A 374 -19.17 6.46 -12.05
CA ILE A 374 -19.13 6.80 -13.47
C ILE A 374 -20.51 6.57 -14.06
N LEU A 375 -21.12 7.62 -14.61
CA LEU A 375 -22.42 7.55 -15.29
C LEU A 375 -22.25 7.13 -16.75
N GLY A 376 -23.33 6.66 -17.39
CA GLY A 376 -23.28 6.21 -18.79
C GLY A 376 -22.94 7.29 -19.83
N ASP A 377 -22.94 8.56 -19.45
CA ASP A 377 -22.43 9.67 -20.29
C ASP A 377 -20.93 9.97 -20.06
N GLY A 378 -20.27 9.23 -19.17
CA GLY A 378 -18.88 9.41 -18.78
C GLY A 378 -18.63 10.54 -17.80
N SER A 379 -19.67 11.13 -17.20
CA SER A 379 -19.55 12.06 -16.07
C SER A 379 -19.37 11.31 -14.74
N VAL A 380 -18.91 12.03 -13.71
CA VAL A 380 -18.64 11.46 -12.38
C VAL A 380 -19.47 12.16 -11.31
N VAL A 381 -20.04 11.37 -10.40
CA VAL A 381 -20.72 11.84 -9.19
C VAL A 381 -20.03 11.25 -7.98
N THR A 382 -19.65 12.09 -7.01
CA THR A 382 -19.01 11.66 -5.75
C THR A 382 -19.88 11.92 -4.54
N TRP A 383 -19.72 11.11 -3.49
CA TRP A 383 -20.36 11.31 -2.18
C TRP A 383 -19.56 10.63 -1.06
N GLY A 384 -19.94 10.90 0.19
CA GLY A 384 -19.23 10.44 1.39
C GLY A 384 -18.34 11.53 1.98
N ASN A 385 -17.31 11.14 2.72
CA ASN A 385 -16.45 12.10 3.40
C ASN A 385 -15.59 12.89 2.39
N ALA A 386 -15.68 14.23 2.43
CA ALA A 386 -14.95 15.11 1.53
C ALA A 386 -13.42 14.98 1.64
N GLN A 387 -12.88 14.71 2.85
CA GLN A 387 -11.45 14.49 3.06
C GLN A 387 -10.94 13.20 2.41
N PHE A 388 -11.84 12.27 2.09
CA PHE A 388 -11.55 11.00 1.44
C PHE A 388 -11.93 10.99 -0.05
N GLY A 389 -12.17 12.16 -0.64
CA GLY A 389 -12.51 12.31 -2.06
C GLY A 389 -14.01 12.32 -2.36
N GLY A 390 -14.87 12.44 -1.34
CA GLY A 390 -16.32 12.56 -1.51
C GLY A 390 -16.80 13.85 -2.18
N ASP A 391 -15.91 14.84 -2.36
CA ASP A 391 -16.18 16.10 -3.06
C ASP A 391 -15.22 16.29 -4.25
N SER A 392 -15.74 16.12 -5.48
CA SER A 392 -15.04 16.37 -6.75
C SER A 392 -15.30 17.76 -7.34
N SER A 393 -16.00 18.66 -6.65
CA SER A 393 -16.49 19.94 -7.20
C SER A 393 -15.38 20.81 -7.82
N ALA A 394 -14.18 20.79 -7.22
CA ALA A 394 -13.01 21.52 -7.71
C ALA A 394 -12.50 21.05 -9.09
N VAL A 395 -12.73 19.77 -9.43
CA VAL A 395 -12.28 19.15 -10.68
C VAL A 395 -13.44 18.72 -11.59
N GLN A 396 -14.69 18.97 -11.21
CA GLN A 396 -15.89 18.51 -11.92
C GLN A 396 -15.91 18.89 -13.41
N GLY A 397 -15.37 20.07 -13.75
CA GLY A 397 -15.27 20.52 -15.14
C GLY A 397 -14.35 19.67 -16.03
N GLN A 398 -13.41 18.95 -15.42
CA GLN A 398 -12.41 18.09 -16.07
C GLN A 398 -12.87 16.63 -16.15
N LEU A 399 -13.76 16.17 -15.25
CA LEU A 399 -14.28 14.80 -15.18
C LEU A 399 -15.36 14.53 -16.25
N LYS A 400 -14.94 14.58 -17.51
CA LYS A 400 -15.77 14.28 -18.68
C LYS A 400 -15.15 13.13 -19.45
N THR A 401 -15.99 12.26 -20.01
CA THR A 401 -15.53 11.07 -20.76
C THR A 401 -14.62 10.16 -19.94
N VAL A 402 -14.88 10.05 -18.64
CA VAL A 402 -14.12 9.19 -17.74
C VAL A 402 -14.31 7.73 -18.15
N GLN A 403 -13.21 7.02 -18.34
CA GLN A 403 -13.21 5.59 -18.68
C GLN A 403 -13.03 4.71 -17.45
N GLU A 404 -12.24 5.17 -16.48
CA GLU A 404 -11.86 4.40 -15.31
C GLU A 404 -11.57 5.33 -14.14
N ILE A 405 -11.87 4.88 -12.92
CA ILE A 405 -11.48 5.52 -11.67
C ILE A 405 -10.72 4.49 -10.85
N GLN A 406 -9.67 4.93 -10.17
CA GLN A 406 -8.96 4.17 -9.15
C GLN A 406 -8.90 4.99 -7.86
N ALA A 407 -8.98 4.33 -6.71
CA ALA A 407 -8.99 4.97 -5.40
C ALA A 407 -7.74 4.57 -4.59
N SER A 408 -7.19 5.50 -3.81
CA SER A 408 -6.34 5.20 -2.65
C SER A 408 -7.18 5.23 -1.37
N GLY A 409 -6.53 5.15 -0.20
CA GLY A 409 -7.21 5.25 1.09
C GLY A 409 -8.10 6.51 1.20
N SER A 410 -7.66 7.65 0.65
CA SER A 410 -8.39 8.93 0.78
C SER A 410 -8.37 9.84 -0.45
N ALA A 411 -8.02 9.32 -1.63
CA ALA A 411 -8.04 10.06 -2.89
C ALA A 411 -8.51 9.19 -4.07
N PHE A 412 -8.82 9.84 -5.18
CA PHE A 412 -9.18 9.19 -6.44
C PHE A 412 -8.34 9.71 -7.60
N ALA A 413 -8.16 8.86 -8.60
CA ALA A 413 -7.56 9.17 -9.89
C ALA A 413 -8.48 8.66 -11.02
N ALA A 414 -8.94 9.56 -11.89
CA ALA A 414 -9.74 9.23 -13.06
C ALA A 414 -8.87 9.24 -14.32
N ILE A 415 -9.03 8.21 -15.17
CA ILE A 415 -8.46 8.17 -16.52
C ILE A 415 -9.54 8.64 -17.49
N LEU A 416 -9.26 9.73 -18.22
CA LEU A 416 -10.18 10.30 -19.21
C LEU A 416 -10.05 9.60 -20.57
N GLY A 417 -11.00 9.87 -21.47
CA GLY A 417 -11.05 9.25 -22.79
C GLY A 417 -9.86 9.58 -23.71
N ASP A 418 -9.14 10.65 -23.43
CA ASP A 418 -7.90 11.04 -24.10
C ASP A 418 -6.63 10.46 -23.44
N GLY A 419 -6.78 9.68 -22.37
CA GLY A 419 -5.69 9.09 -21.60
C GLY A 419 -5.07 10.00 -20.54
N SER A 420 -5.56 11.23 -20.38
CA SER A 420 -5.13 12.10 -19.28
C SER A 420 -5.66 11.63 -17.92
N VAL A 421 -4.97 12.01 -16.84
CA VAL A 421 -5.31 11.62 -15.47
C VAL A 421 -5.68 12.85 -14.65
N VAL A 422 -6.85 12.81 -14.02
CA VAL A 422 -7.35 13.84 -13.09
C VAL A 422 -7.46 13.24 -11.70
N THR A 423 -6.88 13.90 -10.69
CA THR A 423 -6.90 13.43 -9.30
C THR A 423 -7.64 14.40 -8.39
N TRP A 424 -8.26 13.89 -7.32
CA TRP A 424 -8.89 14.68 -6.26
C TRP A 424 -8.92 13.90 -4.93
N GLY A 425 -9.31 14.57 -3.84
CA GLY A 425 -9.24 14.05 -2.47
C GLY A 425 -8.04 14.59 -1.70
N ASP A 426 -7.60 13.87 -0.68
CA ASP A 426 -6.49 14.33 0.14
C ASP A 426 -5.17 14.42 -0.65
N ALA A 427 -4.53 15.59 -0.59
CA ALA A 427 -3.34 15.88 -1.38
C ALA A 427 -2.14 15.00 -1.02
N LEU A 428 -1.98 14.63 0.26
CA LEU A 428 -0.86 13.81 0.74
C LEU A 428 -1.02 12.33 0.37
N ASN A 429 -2.27 11.89 0.21
CA ASN A 429 -2.63 10.52 -0.16
C ASN A 429 -2.91 10.36 -1.68
N GLY A 430 -2.35 11.26 -2.50
CA GLY A 430 -2.34 11.14 -3.96
C GLY A 430 -3.40 11.96 -4.70
N GLY A 431 -4.16 12.80 -3.99
CA GLY A 431 -5.08 13.77 -4.60
C GLY A 431 -4.39 14.88 -5.41
N ASP A 432 -3.10 15.13 -5.20
CA ASP A 432 -2.28 16.06 -5.98
C ASP A 432 -1.29 15.34 -6.91
N SER A 433 -1.61 15.29 -8.21
CA SER A 433 -0.76 14.69 -9.26
C SER A 433 0.04 15.71 -10.08
N ARG A 434 0.06 17.00 -9.69
CA ARG A 434 0.73 18.07 -10.48
C ARG A 434 2.22 17.77 -10.75
N ALA A 435 2.90 17.13 -9.80
CA ALA A 435 4.31 16.76 -9.92
C ALA A 435 4.57 15.79 -11.09
N VAL A 436 3.62 14.90 -11.40
CA VAL A 436 3.75 13.92 -12.48
C VAL A 436 3.06 14.37 -13.77
N GLN A 437 2.09 15.27 -13.69
CA GLN A 437 1.51 15.94 -14.87
C GLN A 437 2.50 16.86 -15.60
N ALA A 438 3.54 17.37 -14.92
CA ALA A 438 4.61 18.18 -15.51
C ALA A 438 5.77 17.35 -16.10
N ALA A 439 5.94 16.11 -15.65
CA ALA A 439 6.96 15.18 -16.15
C ALA A 439 6.89 14.81 -17.65
N PRO A 440 5.74 14.84 -18.37
CA PRO A 440 5.73 14.61 -19.81
C PRO A 440 6.44 15.71 -20.63
N ALA A 441 6.81 16.85 -20.05
CA ALA A 441 7.40 17.98 -20.78
C ALA A 441 8.89 18.28 -20.45
N ALA A 442 9.49 17.61 -19.47
CA ALA A 442 10.79 18.00 -18.92
C ALA A 442 11.86 16.90 -19.00
N ASP A 443 12.02 16.27 -20.17
CA ASP A 443 13.26 15.55 -20.51
C ASP A 443 13.98 16.27 -21.66
N GLN A 444 14.24 17.56 -21.44
CA GLN A 444 15.20 18.34 -22.23
C GLN A 444 16.50 18.40 -21.42
N GLY A 445 17.35 17.41 -21.60
CA GLY A 445 18.77 17.49 -21.32
C GLY A 445 19.20 17.28 -19.87
N VAL A 446 19.33 16.02 -19.46
CA VAL A 446 20.31 15.66 -18.42
C VAL A 446 21.61 15.25 -19.11
N GLU A 447 22.53 16.21 -19.27
CA GLU A 447 23.91 15.92 -19.63
C GLU A 447 24.57 15.06 -18.54
N ARG A 448 25.22 13.98 -18.97
CA ARG A 448 26.02 13.08 -18.11
C ARG A 448 27.12 13.86 -17.37
N PRO A 449 27.43 13.54 -16.11
CA PRO A 449 28.72 13.93 -15.53
C PRO A 449 29.83 13.10 -16.19
N SER A 450 30.64 13.77 -17.00
CA SER A 450 31.82 13.22 -17.65
C SER A 450 32.86 12.75 -16.62
N PHE A 451 33.19 11.45 -16.65
CA PHE A 451 34.34 10.90 -15.93
C PHE A 451 35.64 11.51 -16.48
N LEU A 452 36.22 12.46 -15.74
CA LEU A 452 37.56 12.98 -16.04
C LEU A 452 38.61 11.96 -15.61
N HIS A 453 39.33 11.45 -16.61
CA HIS A 453 40.59 10.74 -16.45
C HIS A 453 41.61 11.61 -15.72
N SER A 454 42.25 11.02 -14.71
CA SER A 454 43.38 11.56 -13.97
C SER A 454 44.60 11.80 -14.87
N ARG A 455 45.10 13.03 -14.93
CA ARG A 455 46.51 13.34 -15.22
C ARG A 455 46.98 14.63 -14.53
N GLY A 456 47.86 14.45 -13.54
CA GLY A 456 49.11 15.19 -13.28
C GLY A 456 49.12 16.73 -13.16
N PRO A 457 49.72 17.31 -12.11
CA PRO A 457 49.77 18.75 -11.88
C PRO A 457 50.98 19.41 -12.56
N GLN A 458 50.84 20.64 -13.04
CA GLN A 458 51.97 21.57 -13.21
C GLN A 458 51.60 23.03 -12.94
N GLU A 459 52.65 23.75 -12.57
CA GLU A 459 52.76 24.98 -11.79
C GLU A 459 52.43 26.30 -12.51
N LYS A 460 52.14 27.32 -11.68
CA LYS A 460 52.56 28.74 -11.76
C LYS A 460 52.22 29.57 -13.03
N ASN A 461 51.44 30.64 -12.87
CA ASN A 461 51.98 31.99 -12.57
C ASN A 461 50.88 33.07 -12.55
N LEU A 462 51.09 34.06 -11.69
CA LEU A 462 50.35 35.34 -11.62
C LEU A 462 50.63 36.20 -12.86
N SER A 463 49.63 36.99 -13.31
CA SER A 463 49.73 38.47 -13.32
C SER A 463 48.56 39.18 -14.04
N THR A 464 48.07 40.24 -13.37
CA THR A 464 47.62 41.55 -13.89
C THR A 464 46.24 41.76 -14.56
N LEU A 465 45.39 42.46 -13.79
CA LEU A 465 44.33 43.44 -14.12
C LEU A 465 44.83 44.63 -14.99
N PRO A 466 44.01 45.55 -15.61
CA PRO A 466 42.87 46.31 -15.01
C PRO A 466 41.64 46.65 -15.91
N ILE A 467 40.41 46.76 -15.34
CA ILE A 467 39.60 47.94 -14.87
C ILE A 467 39.12 48.95 -15.95
N SER A 468 37.79 49.10 -16.10
CA SER A 468 37.00 50.36 -16.11
C SER A 468 35.48 50.02 -16.17
N ALA A 469 34.48 50.83 -15.81
CA ALA A 469 34.22 51.79 -14.73
C ALA A 469 32.73 52.21 -14.84
N GLY A 470 32.08 52.52 -13.71
CA GLY A 470 30.82 53.30 -13.61
C GLY A 470 29.61 52.51 -13.08
N ALA A 471 28.78 52.99 -12.14
CA ALA A 471 28.75 54.25 -11.39
C ALA A 471 27.78 54.09 -10.18
N ASN A 472 28.04 54.86 -9.10
CA ASN A 472 27.08 55.51 -8.15
C ASN A 472 26.07 54.66 -7.35
N LEU A 473 25.71 54.90 -6.08
CA LEU A 473 26.01 55.87 -5.01
C LEU A 473 25.51 55.23 -3.67
N GLN A 474 26.21 55.46 -2.56
CA GLN A 474 25.79 55.18 -1.15
C GLN A 474 25.06 56.44 -0.56
N PRO A 475 24.77 56.65 0.77
CA PRO A 475 25.21 55.89 1.98
C PRO A 475 24.35 55.94 3.29
N LEU A 476 24.93 55.34 4.36
CA LEU A 476 24.78 55.57 5.84
C LEU A 476 23.56 54.96 6.55
N ASP A 477 23.57 54.40 7.77
CA ASP A 477 24.49 54.20 8.93
C ASP A 477 23.87 53.03 9.77
N GLY A 478 24.46 52.34 10.77
CA GLY A 478 25.66 52.53 11.57
C GLY A 478 25.92 51.30 12.49
N GLN A 479 27.16 51.23 12.99
CA GLN A 479 27.78 50.30 13.96
C GLN A 479 27.44 50.68 15.44
N PRO A 480 28.07 50.16 16.54
CA PRO A 480 29.14 49.13 16.76
C PRO A 480 28.78 48.13 17.91
N GLY A 481 29.60 47.18 18.43
CA GLY A 481 30.96 46.72 18.19
C GLY A 481 31.52 45.87 19.35
N SER A 482 32.79 45.44 19.19
CA SER A 482 33.78 44.99 20.21
C SER A 482 33.55 43.62 20.90
N SER A 483 34.56 42.80 21.27
CA SER A 483 36.02 42.88 21.24
C SER A 483 36.65 41.49 21.46
N LEU A 484 37.89 41.34 20.97
CA LEU A 484 38.83 40.23 21.17
C LEU A 484 39.32 40.10 22.62
N LYS A 485 39.81 38.90 23.00
CA LYS A 485 41.07 38.75 23.76
C LYS A 485 41.72 37.37 23.58
N THR A 486 43.04 37.41 23.61
CA THR A 486 44.07 36.49 23.13
C THR A 486 44.81 35.74 24.26
N GLN A 487 45.04 34.43 24.06
CA GLN A 487 46.33 33.67 24.24
C GLN A 487 46.98 33.47 25.64
N PRO A 488 48.08 32.67 25.82
CA PRO A 488 48.53 31.36 25.26
C PRO A 488 49.27 30.44 26.32
N PHE A 489 50.04 29.41 25.85
CA PHE A 489 51.15 28.59 26.46
C PHE A 489 50.83 27.11 26.87
N LEU A 490 51.36 26.08 26.14
CA LEU A 490 52.66 25.32 26.25
C LEU A 490 52.53 24.11 27.23
N GLU A 491 52.83 22.83 26.98
CA GLU A 491 53.91 22.06 26.30
C GLU A 491 53.46 20.61 25.91
N ARG A 492 54.31 19.90 25.12
CA ARG A 492 54.27 18.49 24.64
C ARG A 492 55.10 17.54 25.58
N PRO A 493 55.30 16.20 25.37
CA PRO A 493 54.67 15.16 24.51
C PRO A 493 54.53 13.68 25.09
N ARG A 494 53.99 12.76 24.25
CA ARG A 494 54.25 11.29 24.04
C ARG A 494 53.38 10.17 24.70
N GLY A 495 52.93 9.24 23.83
CA GLY A 495 52.63 7.80 24.06
C GLY A 495 51.13 7.46 23.90
N ALA A 496 50.62 7.04 22.74
CA ALA A 496 50.61 5.69 22.11
C ALA A 496 49.28 4.92 22.36
N ASP A 497 48.77 4.33 21.28
CA ASP A 497 47.72 3.28 21.13
C ASP A 497 46.24 3.77 21.21
N GLN A 498 45.52 3.97 20.09
CA GLN A 498 44.87 3.00 19.17
C GLN A 498 43.49 2.54 19.68
N GLU A 499 42.40 3.11 19.14
CA GLU A 499 41.26 2.41 18.52
C GLU A 499 40.15 3.39 18.06
N ASP A 500 39.61 3.10 16.87
CA ASP A 500 38.60 3.84 16.13
C ASP A 500 37.19 3.70 16.72
N SER A 501 36.43 4.80 16.79
CA SER A 501 35.02 4.91 16.34
C SER A 501 34.35 6.18 16.88
N VAL A 502 34.05 7.18 16.04
CA VAL A 502 32.84 8.04 16.07
C VAL A 502 32.79 8.83 14.74
N ASP A 503 31.68 8.76 14.01
CA ASP A 503 31.16 9.86 13.17
C ASP A 503 29.62 9.68 13.14
N ASP A 504 28.90 10.28 14.07
CA ASP A 504 28.20 11.58 13.97
C ASP A 504 27.28 11.75 12.74
N GLN A 505 25.97 11.55 12.97
CA GLN A 505 24.87 12.10 12.17
C GLN A 505 23.82 12.70 13.14
N PRO A 506 23.19 13.85 12.78
CA PRO A 506 22.40 14.66 13.71
C PRO A 506 21.00 14.06 14.00
N PRO A 507 20.36 14.46 15.11
CA PRO A 507 19.05 13.92 15.47
C PRO A 507 17.96 14.44 14.53
N VAL A 508 17.23 13.51 13.92
CA VAL A 508 16.02 13.79 13.13
C VAL A 508 14.88 14.11 14.11
N ASN A 509 14.26 15.29 13.95
CA ASN A 509 13.10 15.72 14.71
C ASN A 509 11.88 14.83 14.39
N PHE A 510 11.49 13.98 15.34
CA PHE A 510 10.18 13.34 15.36
C PHE A 510 9.11 14.38 15.73
N ARG A 511 8.06 14.55 14.92
CA ARG A 511 6.87 15.31 15.34
C ARG A 511 5.99 14.40 16.20
N MET A 512 5.62 14.90 17.38
CA MET A 512 4.87 14.25 18.46
C MET A 512 3.46 13.71 18.11
N VAL A 513 3.01 13.79 16.86
CA VAL A 513 1.63 13.45 16.49
C VAL A 513 1.45 11.94 16.30
N ASP A 514 2.41 11.26 15.67
CA ASP A 514 2.26 9.83 15.31
C ASP A 514 2.46 8.87 16.50
N VAL A 515 3.06 9.36 17.59
CA VAL A 515 3.19 8.59 18.85
C VAL A 515 1.90 8.66 19.67
N ALA A 516 1.10 9.71 19.49
CA ALA A 516 -0.18 9.85 20.19
C ALA A 516 -1.23 8.87 19.65
N GLU A 517 -1.30 8.67 18.33
CA GLU A 517 -2.25 7.72 17.71
C GLU A 517 -1.91 6.26 18.03
N ALA A 518 -0.62 5.88 18.03
CA ALA A 518 -0.19 4.55 18.45
C ALA A 518 -0.44 4.29 19.95
N LEU A 519 -0.37 5.34 20.79
CA LEU A 519 -0.69 5.26 22.22
C LEU A 519 -2.20 5.26 22.50
N ASP A 520 -3.01 5.95 21.71
CA ASP A 520 -4.47 5.93 21.81
C ASP A 520 -5.04 4.59 21.30
N MET A 521 -4.42 3.98 20.29
CA MET A 521 -4.72 2.60 19.86
C MET A 521 -4.41 1.56 20.96
N TRP A 522 -3.27 1.72 21.65
CA TRP A 522 -2.90 0.84 22.77
C TRP A 522 -3.72 1.11 24.05
N ALA A 523 -4.15 2.36 24.27
CA ALA A 523 -5.01 2.75 25.38
C ALA A 523 -6.45 2.24 25.19
N ALA A 524 -6.98 2.27 23.97
CA ALA A 524 -8.27 1.68 23.62
C ALA A 524 -8.26 0.13 23.76
N GLU A 525 -7.13 -0.52 23.47
CA GLU A 525 -6.94 -1.97 23.73
C GLU A 525 -6.89 -2.32 25.23
N MET A 526 -6.45 -1.40 26.09
CA MET A 526 -6.40 -1.61 27.54
C MET A 526 -7.71 -1.25 28.26
N GLU A 527 -8.54 -0.39 27.69
CA GLU A 527 -9.85 -0.02 28.25
C GLU A 527 -10.88 -1.17 28.16
N ASP A 528 -10.84 -1.99 27.10
CA ASP A 528 -11.81 -3.07 26.88
C ASP A 528 -11.42 -4.42 27.51
N ALA A 529 -10.20 -4.56 28.04
CA ALA A 529 -9.67 -5.84 28.54
C ALA A 529 -9.89 -6.12 30.04
N ALA A 530 -10.59 -5.27 30.79
CA ALA A 530 -10.72 -5.46 32.24
C ALA A 530 -12.09 -5.07 32.82
N GLU A 531 -13.05 -6.00 32.77
CA GLU A 531 -14.17 -5.98 33.71
C GLU A 531 -13.68 -6.42 35.11
N GLY A 532 -13.18 -5.45 35.89
CA GLY A 532 -13.19 -5.47 37.35
C GLY A 532 -11.90 -5.85 38.10
N LYS A 533 -11.30 -4.83 38.75
CA LYS A 533 -10.26 -4.80 39.83
C LYS A 533 -8.81 -4.40 39.42
N PRO A 534 -7.95 -4.04 40.40
CA PRO A 534 -7.28 -2.75 40.60
C PRO A 534 -5.96 -2.58 39.81
N GLY A 535 -5.89 -3.09 38.58
CA GLY A 535 -4.77 -2.83 37.65
C GLY A 535 -4.88 -1.48 36.94
N GLN A 536 -6.09 -0.94 36.84
CA GLN A 536 -6.42 0.32 36.15
C GLN A 536 -5.70 1.55 36.75
N LEU A 537 -5.46 1.57 38.07
CA LEU A 537 -4.81 2.73 38.69
C LEU A 537 -3.29 2.71 38.49
N LEU A 538 -2.66 1.54 38.45
CA LEU A 538 -1.20 1.43 38.30
C LEU A 538 -0.77 1.76 36.86
N GLY A 539 -1.51 1.28 35.86
CA GLY A 539 -1.28 1.57 34.44
C GLY A 539 -1.50 3.05 34.10
N ALA A 540 -2.59 3.65 34.61
CA ALA A 540 -2.87 5.06 34.40
C ALA A 540 -1.85 5.97 35.11
N ILE A 541 -1.42 5.62 36.33
CA ILE A 541 -0.37 6.37 37.05
C ILE A 541 0.97 6.26 36.31
N LEU A 542 1.33 5.08 35.79
CA LEU A 542 2.58 4.89 35.03
C LEU A 542 2.57 5.69 33.73
N ALA A 543 1.46 5.65 32.98
CA ALA A 543 1.29 6.38 31.73
C ALA A 543 1.26 7.91 31.93
N ALA A 544 0.67 8.39 33.03
CA ALA A 544 0.68 9.80 33.40
C ALA A 544 2.10 10.26 33.80
N LYS A 545 2.84 9.45 34.55
CA LYS A 545 4.18 9.80 35.03
C LYS A 545 5.25 9.71 33.94
N CYS A 546 5.12 8.80 32.98
CA CYS A 546 5.96 8.75 31.78
C CYS A 546 5.74 9.97 30.87
N ARG A 547 4.50 10.47 30.78
CA ARG A 547 4.17 11.71 30.07
C ARG A 547 4.76 12.95 30.74
N ASP A 548 4.74 13.02 32.07
CA ASP A 548 5.19 14.19 32.83
C ASP A 548 6.73 14.29 32.93
N GLN A 549 7.46 13.19 32.74
CA GLN A 549 8.93 13.14 32.87
C GLN A 549 9.70 12.93 31.55
N GLY A 550 9.04 12.87 30.40
CA GLY A 550 9.71 12.81 29.09
C GLY A 550 10.60 11.57 28.88
N ILE A 551 10.22 10.42 29.46
CA ILE A 551 11.00 9.19 29.34
C ILE A 551 10.64 8.49 28.02
N MET A 552 11.64 8.35 27.13
CA MET A 552 11.50 7.69 25.82
C MET A 552 11.05 6.21 25.93
N ALA A 553 10.10 5.81 25.09
CA ALA A 553 9.46 4.48 25.04
C ALA A 553 10.45 3.30 24.91
N THR A 554 11.65 3.54 24.38
CA THR A 554 12.73 2.55 24.27
C THR A 554 13.19 2.02 25.63
N LYS A 555 13.07 2.79 26.72
CA LYS A 555 13.40 2.31 28.08
C LYS A 555 12.31 1.44 28.70
N VAL A 556 11.04 1.64 28.32
CA VAL A 556 9.91 0.84 28.85
C VAL A 556 9.90 -0.56 28.23
N ALA A 557 10.28 -0.67 26.96
CA ALA A 557 10.43 -1.97 26.29
C ALA A 557 11.60 -2.82 26.84
N MET A 558 12.64 -2.19 27.42
CA MET A 558 13.79 -2.89 28.01
C MET A 558 13.54 -3.45 29.43
N LEU A 559 12.48 -3.01 30.12
CA LEU A 559 12.12 -3.50 31.46
C LEU A 559 11.68 -4.98 31.48
N LYS A 560 11.44 -5.58 30.31
CA LYS A 560 11.12 -7.01 30.18
C LYS A 560 12.35 -7.92 30.27
N TYR A 561 13.58 -7.39 30.33
CA TYR A 561 14.79 -8.17 30.08
C TYR A 561 15.99 -8.02 31.04
N SER A 562 15.93 -7.33 32.19
CA SER A 562 17.08 -7.39 33.14
C SER A 562 16.73 -7.13 34.63
N PRO A 563 17.27 -7.90 35.60
CA PRO A 563 16.97 -7.75 37.04
C PRO A 563 17.70 -6.59 37.74
N GLU A 564 18.66 -5.94 37.08
CA GLU A 564 19.61 -5.02 37.74
C GLU A 564 19.04 -3.63 38.07
N TRP A 565 17.80 -3.32 37.67
CA TRP A 565 17.18 -2.00 37.87
C TRP A 565 16.16 -1.96 39.02
N ALA A 566 15.98 -3.06 39.74
CA ALA A 566 15.01 -3.15 40.83
C ALA A 566 15.37 -2.30 42.07
N ASP A 567 16.65 -1.95 42.26
CA ASP A 567 17.10 -1.14 43.40
C ASP A 567 16.79 0.36 43.23
N GLU A 568 16.62 0.85 42.00
CA GLU A 568 16.31 2.27 41.72
C GLU A 568 14.85 2.64 42.05
N LEU A 569 13.95 1.64 42.13
CA LEU A 569 12.55 1.83 42.52
C LEU A 569 12.31 1.85 44.04
N ARG A 570 13.30 1.47 44.87
CA ARG A 570 13.16 1.47 46.34
C ARG A 570 13.27 2.85 46.99
N GLY A 571 13.74 3.87 46.26
CA GLY A 571 13.93 5.24 46.77
C GLY A 571 12.71 6.16 46.64
N ILE A 572 11.58 5.68 46.10
CA ILE A 572 10.41 6.52 45.81
C ILE A 572 9.42 6.42 46.98
N PRO A 573 8.99 7.54 47.61
CA PRO A 573 8.04 7.50 48.71
C PRO A 573 6.63 7.19 48.20
N TRP A 574 6.02 6.13 48.72
CA TRP A 574 4.66 5.72 48.41
C TRP A 574 3.65 6.34 49.40
N PRO A 575 2.41 6.67 48.98
CA PRO A 575 1.37 7.09 49.91
C PRO A 575 1.04 5.97 50.89
N SER A 576 0.87 6.32 52.16
CA SER A 576 0.59 5.38 53.25
C SER A 576 -0.64 4.50 52.95
N GLY A 577 -0.41 3.19 52.84
CA GLY A 577 -1.47 2.18 52.74
C GLY A 577 -1.27 1.11 51.67
N ILE A 578 -0.30 1.25 50.76
CA ILE A 578 -0.08 0.27 49.68
C ILE A 578 1.40 -0.13 49.66
N MET A 579 1.69 -1.38 50.08
CA MET A 579 2.94 -2.05 49.78
C MET A 579 2.67 -3.17 48.77
N PRO A 580 3.44 -3.27 47.66
CA PRO A 580 3.35 -4.43 46.78
C PRO A 580 4.05 -5.62 47.42
N VAL A 581 3.34 -6.74 47.55
CA VAL A 581 3.93 -8.05 47.86
C VAL A 581 4.46 -8.63 46.55
N PHE A 582 5.78 -8.78 46.43
CA PHE A 582 6.40 -9.49 45.32
C PHE A 582 6.42 -10.99 45.66
N ALA A 583 5.63 -11.81 44.96
CA ALA A 583 5.71 -13.26 45.03
C ALA A 583 6.80 -13.74 44.06
N SER A 584 7.82 -14.40 44.60
CA SER A 584 8.90 -15.07 43.86
C SER A 584 8.36 -16.27 43.08
N TRP A 585 8.71 -16.36 41.79
CA TRP A 585 8.55 -17.57 40.99
C TRP A 585 9.72 -18.53 41.29
N GLU A 586 9.42 -19.69 41.87
CA GLU A 586 10.31 -20.86 41.85
C GLU A 586 9.82 -21.82 40.76
N GLU A 587 10.74 -22.27 39.91
CA GLU A 587 10.56 -23.35 38.95
C GLU A 587 10.29 -24.66 39.70
N ASP A 588 9.32 -25.47 39.23
CA ASP A 588 9.33 -26.89 39.57
C ASP A 588 8.88 -27.77 38.40
N SER A 589 9.69 -28.80 38.19
CA SER A 589 9.71 -29.72 37.06
C SER A 589 9.02 -31.05 37.36
N ALA A 590 8.41 -31.64 36.32
CA ALA A 590 8.20 -33.08 36.06
C ALA A 590 7.20 -33.94 36.87
N ASP A 591 6.46 -34.75 36.08
CA ASP A 591 5.92 -36.10 36.33
C ASP A 591 4.61 -36.37 37.14
N ARG A 592 3.60 -36.85 36.36
CA ARG A 592 2.57 -37.90 36.60
C ARG A 592 1.16 -37.56 37.16
N PRO A 593 0.13 -38.42 36.85
CA PRO A 593 -1.26 -38.01 36.62
C PRO A 593 -2.30 -38.52 37.65
N ALA A 594 -3.47 -37.87 37.77
CA ALA A 594 -4.72 -38.49 38.28
C ALA A 594 -6.01 -37.62 38.08
N ILE A 595 -6.97 -38.18 37.33
CA ILE A 595 -8.42 -38.41 37.63
C ILE A 595 -9.24 -37.31 38.38
N LEU A 596 -10.33 -36.87 37.70
CA LEU A 596 -11.53 -36.06 38.08
C LEU A 596 -12.28 -36.52 39.38
N PRO A 597 -13.32 -35.84 39.98
CA PRO A 597 -14.28 -34.85 39.39
C PRO A 597 -14.87 -33.72 40.31
N SER A 598 -15.77 -32.90 39.70
CA SER A 598 -17.00 -32.25 40.24
C SER A 598 -16.97 -30.85 40.91
N ASN A 599 -17.79 -29.96 40.32
CA ASN A 599 -18.27 -28.60 40.68
C ASN A 599 -19.21 -28.65 41.95
N PRO A 600 -19.78 -27.55 42.56
CA PRO A 600 -19.73 -26.10 42.26
C PRO A 600 -19.75 -25.09 43.48
N LYS A 601 -19.79 -23.78 43.14
CA LYS A 601 -20.24 -22.58 43.92
C LYS A 601 -19.34 -21.98 45.02
N LYS A 602 -18.85 -20.76 44.78
CA LYS A 602 -18.80 -19.68 45.79
C LYS A 602 -19.17 -18.34 45.16
N GLU A 603 -20.36 -17.85 45.52
CA GLU A 603 -20.77 -16.44 45.41
C GLU A 603 -19.90 -15.57 46.32
N LEU A 604 -19.55 -14.37 45.85
CA LEU A 604 -19.02 -13.28 46.67
C LEU A 604 -19.89 -12.05 46.43
N GLN A 605 -20.82 -11.80 47.34
CA GLN A 605 -21.56 -10.54 47.44
C GLN A 605 -20.62 -9.42 47.89
N TRP A 606 -20.77 -8.23 47.32
CA TRP A 606 -20.31 -6.98 47.91
C TRP A 606 -21.49 -6.02 48.08
N ARG A 607 -21.69 -5.53 49.30
CA ARG A 607 -22.54 -4.37 49.61
C ARG A 607 -21.69 -3.11 49.47
N LEU A 608 -22.22 -2.19 48.65
CA LEU A 608 -21.91 -0.77 48.40
C LEU A 608 -20.56 -0.22 48.86
#